data_AF-A0A7Y2CPD3-F1
#
_entry.id   AF-A0A7Y2CPD3-F1
#
_cell.length_a   1.000
_cell.length_b   1.000
_cell.length_c   1.000
_cell.angle_alpha   90.00
_cell.angle_beta   90.00
_cell.angle_gamma   90.00
#
_symmetry.space_group_name_H-M   'P 1'
#
loop_
_entity.id
_entity.type
_entity.pdbx_description
1 polymer ?
#
loop_
_entity_poly.entity_id
_entity_poly.type
_entity_poly.pdbx_seq_one_letter_code
_entity_poly.pdbx_strand_id
1 'polypeptide(L)'
;MADSKPLPFPYTSLTKIHGIPTAISLRILKMEVYANASAIPSLLGGGTHGHLGAVMDPAAYAALQGTQPIVAPVHPGPHPGHPNGATSPQITETNRLHKEALDDFAVYTAVVNSLKSMIIDAV
;
A
#
# COMPACT_ATOMS: atom_id res chain seq x y z
N MET A 1 -0.50 6.44 22.69
CA MET A 1 -0.63 5.33 21.72
C MET A 1 -1.68 5.78 20.74
N ALA A 2 -1.30 6.19 19.53
CA ALA A 2 -2.28 6.66 18.56
C ALA A 2 -3.05 5.42 18.07
N ASP A 3 -4.33 5.33 18.40
CA ASP A 3 -5.24 4.37 17.80
C ASP A 3 -5.19 4.58 16.29
N SER A 4 -4.43 3.74 15.59
CA SER A 4 -4.39 3.73 14.14
C SER A 4 -5.76 3.28 13.68
N LYS A 5 -6.54 4.21 13.12
CA LYS A 5 -7.83 3.90 12.49
C LYS A 5 -7.65 2.66 11.59
N PRO A 6 -8.44 1.59 11.79
CA PRO A 6 -8.31 0.39 10.98
C PRO A 6 -8.50 0.72 9.50
N LEU A 7 -7.67 0.13 8.64
CA LEU A 7 -7.84 0.25 7.21
C LEU A 7 -9.20 -0.36 6.80
N PRO A 8 -9.97 0.30 5.92
CA PRO A 8 -11.31 -0.14 5.52
C PRO A 8 -11.25 -1.33 4.55
N PHE A 9 -10.72 -2.46 5.01
CA PHE A 9 -10.64 -3.68 4.22
C PHE A 9 -12.03 -4.33 4.06
N PRO A 10 -12.41 -4.77 2.84
CA PRO A 10 -13.62 -5.56 2.64
C PRO A 10 -13.56 -6.92 3.35
N TYR A 11 -12.37 -7.51 3.48
CA TYR A 11 -12.14 -8.75 4.22
C TYR A 11 -11.29 -8.47 5.47
N THR A 12 -11.92 -8.41 6.64
CA THR A 12 -11.24 -8.19 7.93
C THR A 12 -10.47 -9.42 8.41
N SER A 13 -10.83 -10.60 7.91
CA SER A 13 -10.12 -11.86 8.08
C SER A 13 -10.15 -12.60 6.76
N LEU A 14 -9.03 -13.20 6.37
CA LEU A 14 -8.95 -14.05 5.19
C LEU A 14 -9.48 -15.45 5.49
N THR A 15 -9.91 -16.15 4.46
CA THR A 15 -10.33 -17.54 4.54
C THR A 15 -9.13 -18.41 4.91
N LYS A 16 -9.24 -19.08 6.07
CA LYS A 16 -8.18 -19.95 6.58
C LYS A 16 -8.00 -21.18 5.70
N ILE A 17 -6.74 -21.54 5.48
CA ILE A 17 -6.37 -22.79 4.80
C ILE A 17 -6.23 -23.87 5.86
N HIS A 18 -7.04 -24.91 5.76
CA HIS A 18 -7.00 -26.06 6.66
C HIS A 18 -6.35 -27.26 5.98
N GLY A 19 -5.42 -27.92 6.67
CA GLY A 19 -4.74 -29.11 6.17
C GLY A 19 -3.84 -28.80 4.97
N ILE A 20 -3.85 -29.67 3.97
CA ILE A 20 -3.00 -29.52 2.78
C ILE A 20 -3.61 -28.43 1.87
N PRO A 21 -2.86 -27.37 1.53
CA PRO A 21 -3.33 -26.34 0.63
C PRO A 21 -3.75 -26.93 -0.73
N THR A 22 -4.94 -26.55 -1.20
CA THR A 22 -5.42 -26.90 -2.54
C THR A 22 -5.28 -25.70 -3.47
N ALA A 23 -5.29 -25.94 -4.78
CA ALA A 23 -5.29 -24.86 -5.77
C ALA A 23 -6.47 -23.89 -5.57
N ILE A 24 -7.62 -24.40 -5.10
CA ILE A 24 -8.81 -23.59 -4.82
C ILE A 24 -8.58 -22.70 -3.59
N SER A 25 -8.06 -23.24 -2.48
CA SER A 25 -7.84 -22.47 -1.26
C SER A 25 -6.80 -21.37 -1.46
N LEU A 26 -5.73 -21.65 -2.21
CA LEU A 26 -4.73 -20.63 -2.58
C LEU A 26 -5.31 -19.55 -3.49
N ARG A 27 -6.21 -19.92 -4.41
CA ARG A 27 -6.88 -18.94 -5.28
C ARG A 27 -7.81 -18.02 -4.50
N ILE A 28 -8.57 -18.56 -3.54
CA ILE A 28 -9.44 -17.76 -2.66
C ILE A 28 -8.60 -16.76 -1.86
N LEU A 29 -7.55 -17.24 -1.17
CA LEU A 29 -6.64 -16.39 -0.38
C LEU A 29 -6.08 -15.24 -1.24
N LYS A 30 -5.59 -15.55 -2.45
CA LYS A 30 -5.07 -14.56 -3.38
C LYS A 30 -6.11 -13.51 -3.78
N MET A 31 -7.35 -13.93 -4.06
CA MET A 31 -8.43 -13.01 -4.46
C MET A 31 -8.82 -12.07 -3.32
N GLU A 32 -8.91 -12.57 -2.09
CA GLU A 32 -9.23 -11.76 -0.92
C GLU A 32 -8.13 -10.73 -0.62
N VAL A 33 -6.85 -11.14 -0.72
CA VAL A 33 -5.70 -10.23 -0.59
C VAL A 33 -5.74 -9.12 -1.65
N TYR A 34 -6.06 -9.48 -2.89
CA TYR A 34 -6.16 -8.50 -4.00
C TYR A 34 -7.33 -7.54 -3.81
N ALA A 35 -8.48 -8.04 -3.36
CA ALA A 35 -9.63 -7.19 -3.03
C ALA A 35 -9.27 -6.19 -1.94
N ASN A 36 -8.63 -6.64 -0.84
CA ASN A 36 -8.19 -5.76 0.23
C ASN A 36 -7.17 -4.71 -0.24
N ALA A 37 -6.19 -5.11 -1.06
CA ALA A 37 -5.20 -4.18 -1.61
C ALA A 37 -5.85 -3.13 -2.53
N SER A 38 -6.80 -3.53 -3.37
CA SER A 38 -7.50 -2.63 -4.29
C SER A 38 -8.47 -1.66 -3.61
N ALA A 39 -9.00 -2.03 -2.44
CA ALA A 39 -9.96 -1.22 -1.70
C ALA A 39 -9.34 0.04 -1.09
N ILE A 40 -8.02 0.06 -0.89
CA ILE A 40 -7.32 1.22 -0.35
C ILE A 40 -6.80 2.07 -1.52
N PRO A 41 -7.29 3.31 -1.67
CA PRO A 41 -6.83 4.21 -2.74
C PRO A 41 -5.33 4.51 -2.61
N SER A 42 -4.64 4.64 -3.74
CA SER A 42 -3.21 4.97 -3.77
C SER A 42 -2.90 6.02 -4.83
N LEU A 43 -2.14 7.04 -4.44
CA LEU A 43 -1.61 8.07 -5.34
C LEU A 43 -0.31 7.62 -6.04
N LEU A 44 0.30 6.51 -5.62
CA LEU A 44 1.58 5.99 -6.10
C LEU A 44 1.49 5.24 -7.43
N GLY A 45 0.56 5.62 -8.31
CA GLY A 45 0.30 4.93 -9.59
C GLY A 45 -0.78 3.86 -9.52
N GLY A 46 -1.48 3.75 -8.39
CA GLY A 46 -2.58 2.82 -8.16
C GLY A 46 -3.83 3.07 -9.00
N GLY A 47 -4.09 4.34 -9.36
CA GLY A 47 -5.29 4.72 -10.12
C GLY A 47 -6.57 4.17 -9.47
N THR A 48 -7.42 3.52 -10.28
CA THR A 48 -8.63 2.83 -9.81
C THR A 48 -8.36 1.48 -9.14
N HIS A 49 -7.11 1.02 -9.13
CA HIS A 49 -6.69 -0.28 -8.58
C HIS A 49 -6.03 -0.17 -7.20
N GLY A 50 -5.95 1.04 -6.62
CA GLY A 50 -5.46 1.23 -5.26
C GLY A 50 -4.04 0.68 -5.05
N HIS A 51 -3.82 -0.07 -3.97
CA HIS A 51 -2.54 -0.71 -3.66
C HIS A 51 -2.36 -2.09 -4.32
N LEU A 52 -3.17 -2.49 -5.30
CA LEU A 52 -3.08 -3.80 -5.95
C LEU A 52 -1.67 -4.09 -6.53
N GLY A 53 -1.01 -3.06 -7.07
CA GLY A 53 0.35 -3.19 -7.61
C GLY A 53 1.42 -3.55 -6.58
N ALA A 54 1.14 -3.43 -5.27
CA ALA A 54 2.06 -3.84 -4.20
C ALA A 54 2.05 -5.35 -3.92
N VAL A 55 0.99 -6.06 -4.36
CA VAL A 55 0.78 -7.50 -4.07
C VAL A 55 0.70 -8.37 -5.32
N MET A 56 0.45 -7.76 -6.48
CA MET A 56 0.39 -8.44 -7.75
C MET A 56 1.78 -8.54 -8.38
N ASP A 57 1.98 -9.56 -9.23
CA ASP A 57 3.18 -9.62 -10.05
C ASP A 57 3.30 -8.35 -10.92
N PRO A 58 4.48 -7.70 -11.01
CA PRO A 58 4.63 -6.45 -11.74
C PRO A 58 4.25 -6.53 -13.22
N ALA A 59 4.57 -7.64 -13.91
CA ALA A 59 4.23 -7.81 -15.32
C ALA A 59 2.72 -8.00 -15.50
N ALA A 60 2.08 -8.74 -14.59
CA ALA A 60 0.63 -8.90 -14.60
C ALA A 60 -0.11 -7.59 -14.26
N TYR A 61 0.42 -6.78 -13.35
CA TYR A 61 -0.16 -5.48 -13.01
C TYR A 61 -0.01 -4.45 -14.14
N ALA A 62 1.13 -4.45 -14.84
CA ALA A 62 1.36 -3.60 -16.00
C ALA A 62 0.45 -3.92 -17.20
N ALA A 63 -0.12 -5.13 -17.25
CA ALA A 63 -1.10 -5.51 -18.27
C ALA A 63 -2.51 -4.97 -18.01
N LEU A 64 -2.79 -4.46 -16.81
CA LEU A 64 -4.07 -3.82 -16.50
C LEU A 64 -4.14 -2.42 -17.12
N GLN A 65 -5.35 -2.01 -17.53
CA GLN A 65 -5.54 -0.66 -18.06
C GLN A 65 -5.47 0.39 -16.95
N GLY A 66 -4.86 1.53 -17.25
CA GLY A 66 -4.81 2.69 -16.36
C GLY A 66 -3.89 2.50 -15.14
N THR A 67 -2.97 1.53 -15.18
CA THR A 67 -1.95 1.36 -14.15
C THR A 67 -0.66 2.10 -14.49
N GLN A 68 0.06 2.52 -13.47
CA GLN A 68 1.47 2.89 -13.54
C GLN A 68 2.25 1.98 -12.59
N PRO A 69 3.52 1.63 -12.88
CA PRO A 69 4.30 0.83 -11.96
C PRO A 69 4.32 1.44 -10.56
N ILE A 70 3.81 0.70 -9.57
CA ILE A 70 3.89 1.14 -8.18
C ILE A 70 5.32 0.91 -7.71
N VAL A 71 6.01 2.00 -7.40
CA VAL A 71 7.31 1.97 -6.73
C VAL A 71 7.06 2.10 -5.24
N ALA A 72 7.61 1.17 -4.45
CA ALA A 72 7.49 1.24 -2.99
C ALA A 72 8.06 2.59 -2.51
N PRO A 73 7.30 3.39 -1.75
CA PRO A 73 7.75 4.68 -1.28
C PRO A 73 8.91 4.48 -0.31
N VAL A 74 9.95 5.31 -0.45
CA VAL A 74 11.08 5.34 0.48
C VAL A 74 10.75 6.36 1.57
N HIS A 75 11.02 6.00 2.84
CA HIS A 75 10.82 6.93 3.94
C HIS A 75 11.64 8.22 3.70
N PRO A 76 11.01 9.41 3.61
CA PRO A 76 11.66 10.65 3.19
C PRO A 76 12.65 11.23 4.22
N GLY A 77 12.78 10.58 5.37
CA GLY A 77 13.66 10.98 6.47
C GLY A 77 12.91 11.73 7.57
N PRO A 78 13.58 12.08 8.68
CA PRO A 78 12.95 12.75 9.82
C PRO A 78 12.69 14.24 9.58
N HIS A 79 13.37 14.85 8.61
CA HIS A 79 13.29 16.28 8.34
C HIS A 79 13.22 16.57 6.83
N PRO A 80 12.52 17.64 6.41
CA PRO A 80 12.48 18.09 5.02
C PRO A 80 13.86 18.62 4.58
N GLY A 81 14.31 18.20 3.40
CA GLY A 81 15.57 18.66 2.81
C GLY A 81 15.39 19.98 2.06
N HIS A 82 15.72 21.10 2.69
CA HIS A 82 15.63 22.42 2.06
C HIS A 82 16.90 22.78 1.26
N PRO A 83 16.78 23.38 0.06
CA PRO A 83 17.91 23.96 -0.65
C PRO A 83 18.59 25.07 0.15
N ASN A 84 19.90 25.24 -0.03
CA ASN A 84 20.62 26.35 0.59
C ASN A 84 20.09 27.70 0.09
N GLY A 85 19.79 28.62 1.00
CA GLY A 85 19.19 29.91 0.66
C GLY A 85 17.72 29.83 0.20
N ALA A 86 17.00 28.75 0.52
CA ALA A 86 15.59 28.61 0.17
C ALA A 86 14.76 29.79 0.70
N THR A 87 13.93 30.35 -0.18
CA THR A 87 12.95 31.39 0.17
C THR A 87 11.78 30.80 0.96
N SER A 88 11.05 31.64 1.70
CA SER A 88 9.90 31.16 2.49
C SER A 88 8.88 30.35 1.68
N PRO A 89 8.49 30.74 0.45
CA PRO A 89 7.59 29.93 -0.38
C PRO A 89 8.16 28.54 -0.74
N GLN A 90 9.47 28.45 -1.00
CA GLN A 90 10.13 27.17 -1.31
C GLN A 90 10.17 26.25 -0.09
N ILE A 91 10.40 26.81 1.10
CA ILE A 91 10.35 26.05 2.36
C ILE A 91 8.95 25.49 2.59
N THR A 92 7.91 26.31 2.40
CA THR A 92 6.51 25.89 2.54
C THR A 92 6.16 24.73 1.60
N GLU A 93 6.54 24.82 0.32
CA GLU A 93 6.26 23.76 -0.64
C GLU A 93 7.07 22.49 -0.34
N THR A 94 8.34 22.62 0.06
CA THR A 94 9.16 21.47 0.47
C THR A 94 8.54 20.74 1.66
N ASN A 95 8.01 21.48 2.64
CA ASN A 95 7.32 20.90 3.79
C ASN A 95 6.03 20.16 3.37
N ARG A 96 5.28 20.72 2.41
CA ARG A 96 4.06 20.10 1.89
C ARG A 96 4.38 18.77 1.20
N LEU A 97 5.36 18.75 0.29
CA LEU A 97 5.80 17.55 -0.42
C LEU A 97 6.38 16.50 0.53
N HIS A 98 7.16 16.91 1.53
CA HIS A 98 7.70 15.99 2.54
C HIS A 98 6.59 15.34 3.36
N LYS A 99 5.58 16.12 3.75
CA LYS A 99 4.41 15.59 4.47
C LYS A 99 3.63 14.59 3.61
N GLU A 100 3.38 14.92 2.34
CA GLU A 100 2.71 14.04 1.38
C GLU A 100 3.47 12.71 1.24
N ALA A 101 4.79 12.76 1.09
CA ALA A 101 5.64 11.56 1.02
C ALA A 101 5.62 10.72 2.31
N LEU A 102 5.55 11.35 3.50
CA LEU A 102 5.40 10.64 4.77
C LEU A 102 4.05 9.95 4.87
N ASP A 103 2.98 10.64 4.46
CA ASP A 103 1.62 10.11 4.50
C ASP A 103 1.48 8.92 3.52
N ASP A 104 2.01 9.02 2.30
CA ASP A 104 2.07 7.92 1.32
C ASP A 104 2.89 6.72 1.84
N PHE A 105 4.06 6.97 2.43
CA PHE A 105 4.89 5.93 3.04
C PHE A 105 4.16 5.20 4.17
N ALA A 106 3.49 5.96 5.05
CA ALA A 106 2.75 5.42 6.19
C ALA A 106 1.59 4.54 5.72
N VAL A 107 0.80 5.01 4.75
CA VAL A 107 -0.33 4.24 4.19
C VAL A 107 0.16 2.98 3.49
N TYR A 108 1.16 3.08 2.61
CA TYR A 108 1.72 1.93 1.92
C TYR A 108 2.24 0.87 2.90
N THR A 109 3.00 1.30 3.91
CA THR A 109 3.56 0.41 4.93
C THR A 109 2.46 -0.24 5.77
N ALA A 110 1.43 0.52 6.16
CA ALA A 110 0.29 -0.01 6.90
C ALA A 110 -0.45 -1.09 6.09
N VAL A 111 -0.77 -0.83 4.81
CA VAL A 111 -1.44 -1.79 3.93
C VAL A 111 -0.63 -3.08 3.80
N VAL A 112 0.67 -2.96 3.46
CA VAL A 112 1.53 -4.14 3.26
C VAL A 112 1.68 -4.94 4.54
N ASN A 113 1.85 -4.28 5.69
CA ASN A 113 1.99 -4.99 6.98
C ASN A 113 0.70 -5.65 7.43
N SER A 114 -0.45 -4.98 7.27
CA SER A 114 -1.74 -5.58 7.58
C SER A 114 -2.04 -6.81 6.70
N LEU A 115 -1.79 -6.72 5.39
CA LEU A 115 -1.97 -7.86 4.48
C LEU A 115 -1.06 -9.03 4.84
N LYS A 116 0.22 -8.76 5.20
CA LYS A 116 1.13 -9.81 5.68
C LYS A 116 0.61 -10.49 6.95
N SER A 117 0.15 -9.72 7.93
CA SER A 117 -0.43 -10.27 9.17
C SER A 117 -1.63 -11.16 8.86
N MET A 118 -2.55 -10.69 8.02
CA MET A 118 -3.73 -11.45 7.62
C MET A 118 -3.38 -12.75 6.88
N ILE A 119 -2.34 -12.73 6.03
CA ILE A 119 -1.86 -13.94 5.34
C ILE A 119 -1.28 -14.92 6.35
N ILE A 120 -0.46 -14.45 7.30
CA ILE A 120 0.12 -15.30 8.36
C ILE A 120 -0.96 -15.93 9.22
N ASP A 121 -2.03 -15.20 9.55
CA ASP A 121 -3.15 -15.73 10.34
C ASP A 121 -4.01 -16.76 9.59
N ALA A 122 -3.92 -16.78 8.25
CA ALA A 122 -4.72 -17.63 7.38
C ALA A 122 -4.04 -18.94 6.97
N VAL A 123 -2.73 -19.08 7.19
CA VAL A 123 -1.92 -20.27 6.85
C VAL A 123 -1.43 -21.01 8.08
#